data_AF-A0AAW9VF38-F1
#
_entry.id   AF-A0AAW9VF38-F1
#
_cell.length_a   1.000
_cell.length_b   1.000
_cell.length_c   1.000
_cell.angle_alpha   90.00
_cell.angle_beta   90.00
_cell.angle_gamma   90.00
#
_symmetry.space_group_name_H-M   'P 1'
#
loop_
_entity.id
_entity.type
_entity.pdbx_description
1 polymer ?
#
loop_
_entity_poly.entity_id
_entity_poly.type
_entity_poly.pdbx_seq_one_letter_code
_entity_poly.pdbx_strand_id
1 'polypeptide(L)'
;MEQQTQLSIGQVVYTNLYNLGKGVIVNIHGKQKPESIQNIHDMMVTGGNAEFDIVFFNGGKTQRLPESILHGIQWQIENDRVDKETIEALIQKADAFEKTKIAEEEQKQLEFNQGVELQRHNKKYTHLTQRESKSDSEIKLVGKNIRADLKKHFPKTKFSVRMRHYTSYTISWSDGPTVDNVNSILLKYKTGHFNAYEDYHYNEDTPFNVIYGGVDYVFTDRNYSDEKIEMAIQFLINKHGEFYHFDISLMTVENFHHGKLWNVGVDQARGNNGMQGEIHRVLSETTY
;
A
#
# COMPACT_ATOMS: atom_id res chain seq x y z
N MET A 1 38.90 -14.10 -10.46
CA MET A 1 38.51 -14.93 -11.62
C MET A 1 38.94 -16.37 -11.35
N GLU A 2 38.22 -17.10 -10.49
CA GLU A 2 38.57 -18.49 -10.13
C GLU A 2 37.41 -19.49 -10.26
N GLN A 3 36.24 -19.07 -10.75
CA GLN A 3 35.04 -19.93 -10.77
C GLN A 3 34.69 -20.54 -12.13
N GLN A 4 35.54 -20.44 -13.16
CA GLN A 4 35.24 -20.99 -14.50
C GLN A 4 35.54 -22.50 -14.57
N THR A 5 34.82 -23.27 -13.76
CA THR A 5 34.92 -24.74 -13.70
C THR A 5 33.65 -25.37 -14.23
N GLN A 6 33.76 -26.56 -14.83
CA GLN A 6 32.58 -27.34 -15.18
C GLN A 6 31.81 -27.73 -13.93
N LEU A 7 30.51 -27.47 -13.96
CA LEU A 7 29.56 -27.80 -12.92
C LEU A 7 28.87 -29.12 -13.23
N SER A 8 28.22 -29.68 -12.23
CA SER A 8 27.51 -30.96 -12.39
C SER A 8 26.27 -30.99 -11.51
N ILE A 9 25.36 -31.89 -11.85
CA ILE A 9 24.12 -32.09 -11.09
C ILE A 9 24.48 -32.44 -9.64
N GLY A 10 23.75 -31.85 -8.69
CA GLY A 10 23.97 -31.94 -7.25
C GLY A 10 24.94 -30.91 -6.68
N GLN A 11 25.59 -30.08 -7.50
CA GLN A 11 26.45 -29.00 -7.01
C GLN A 11 25.61 -27.94 -6.27
N VAL A 12 26.07 -27.54 -5.09
CA VAL A 12 25.45 -26.46 -4.32
C VAL A 12 25.92 -25.11 -4.87
N VAL A 13 24.98 -24.19 -4.98
CA VAL A 13 25.21 -22.80 -5.38
C VAL A 13 24.49 -21.86 -4.41
N TYR A 14 24.91 -20.61 -4.34
CA TYR A 14 24.31 -19.59 -3.51
C TYR A 14 24.13 -18.29 -4.28
N THR A 15 23.00 -17.61 -4.05
CA THR A 15 22.82 -16.22 -4.47
C THR A 15 21.99 -15.46 -3.46
N ASN A 16 22.31 -14.17 -3.27
CA ASN A 16 21.47 -13.28 -2.47
C ASN A 16 20.34 -12.63 -3.29
N LEU A 17 20.30 -12.87 -4.60
CA LEU A 17 19.25 -12.33 -5.46
C LEU A 17 17.88 -12.84 -5.02
N TYR A 18 16.91 -11.93 -4.96
CA TYR A 18 15.51 -12.23 -4.61
C TYR A 18 15.35 -13.03 -3.30
N ASN A 19 16.32 -12.92 -2.38
CA ASN A 19 16.37 -13.69 -1.14
C ASN A 19 16.31 -15.22 -1.36
N LEU A 20 16.88 -15.71 -2.47
CA LEU A 20 16.86 -17.12 -2.84
C LEU A 20 17.78 -17.98 -1.95
N GLY A 21 18.97 -17.48 -1.63
CA GLY A 21 19.93 -18.17 -0.77
C GLY A 21 20.57 -19.38 -1.43
N LYS A 22 20.71 -20.48 -0.69
CA LYS A 22 21.32 -21.73 -1.19
C LYS A 22 20.37 -22.47 -2.13
N GLY A 23 20.93 -23.05 -3.19
CA GLY A 23 20.25 -23.94 -4.12
C GLY A 23 21.16 -25.01 -4.68
N VAL A 24 20.58 -25.90 -5.47
CA VAL A 24 21.23 -27.08 -6.03
C VAL A 24 20.95 -27.14 -7.52
N ILE A 25 21.99 -27.39 -8.32
CA ILE A 25 21.84 -27.66 -9.75
C ILE A 25 21.16 -29.02 -9.93
N VAL A 26 19.96 -29.04 -10.49
CA VAL A 26 19.19 -30.26 -10.72
C VAL A 26 19.20 -30.72 -12.17
N ASN A 27 19.49 -29.81 -13.10
CA ASN A 27 19.59 -30.13 -14.52
C ASN A 27 20.57 -29.20 -15.23
N ILE A 28 21.19 -29.69 -16.31
CA ILE A 28 22.11 -28.94 -17.16
C ILE A 28 21.72 -29.20 -18.62
N HIS A 29 21.41 -28.12 -19.33
CA HIS A 29 21.01 -28.15 -20.74
C HIS A 29 22.18 -27.67 -21.59
N GLY A 30 22.49 -28.39 -22.68
CA GLY A 30 23.58 -28.02 -23.57
C GLY A 30 24.97 -28.49 -23.11
N LYS A 31 26.01 -27.94 -23.73
CA LYS A 31 27.40 -28.28 -23.43
C LYS A 31 28.07 -27.08 -22.78
N GLN A 32 28.49 -27.25 -21.53
CA GLN A 32 29.20 -26.23 -20.76
C GLN A 32 30.46 -25.76 -21.47
N LYS A 33 30.69 -24.45 -21.42
CA LYS A 33 31.88 -23.80 -21.97
C LYS A 33 32.32 -22.63 -21.08
N PRO A 34 32.64 -22.88 -19.80
CA PRO A 34 32.89 -21.83 -18.82
C PRO A 34 34.10 -20.96 -19.18
N GLU A 35 35.07 -21.52 -19.90
CA GLU A 35 36.26 -20.81 -20.38
C GLU A 35 35.95 -19.73 -21.41
N SER A 36 34.79 -19.77 -22.07
CA SER A 36 34.38 -18.74 -23.02
C SER A 36 33.66 -17.58 -22.35
N ILE A 37 33.48 -17.61 -21.03
CA ILE A 37 32.76 -16.57 -20.29
C ILE A 37 33.67 -15.36 -20.12
N GLN A 38 33.15 -14.20 -20.52
CA GLN A 38 33.85 -12.93 -20.43
C GLN A 38 33.02 -11.93 -19.64
N ASN A 39 33.65 -11.26 -18.69
CA ASN A 39 33.10 -10.13 -17.98
C ASN A 39 33.55 -8.84 -18.68
N ILE A 40 32.58 -8.02 -19.11
CA ILE A 40 32.79 -6.73 -19.76
C ILE A 40 32.52 -5.65 -18.72
N HIS A 41 33.59 -5.04 -18.21
CA HIS A 41 33.58 -3.89 -17.30
C HIS A 41 32.69 -4.06 -16.05
N ASP A 42 32.60 -5.26 -15.49
CA ASP A 42 31.81 -5.59 -14.28
C ASP A 42 30.31 -5.27 -14.39
N MET A 43 29.82 -5.04 -15.61
CA MET A 43 28.42 -4.68 -15.89
C MET A 43 27.71 -5.72 -16.77
N MET A 44 28.43 -6.45 -17.62
CA MET A 44 27.85 -7.46 -18.50
C MET A 44 28.71 -8.73 -18.51
N VAL A 45 28.05 -9.90 -18.45
CA VAL A 45 28.71 -11.19 -18.61
C VAL A 45 28.17 -11.88 -19.86
N THR A 46 29.06 -12.35 -20.73
CA THR A 46 28.73 -13.01 -21.99
C THR A 46 29.50 -14.32 -22.14
N GLY A 47 29.09 -15.19 -23.07
CA GLY A 47 29.69 -16.50 -23.27
C GLY A 47 28.99 -17.61 -22.48
N GLY A 48 29.61 -18.79 -22.41
CA GLY A 48 28.93 -20.02 -21.99
C GLY A 48 28.07 -20.60 -23.11
N ASN A 49 27.70 -21.86 -22.95
CA ASN A 49 26.91 -22.63 -23.92
C ASN A 49 25.99 -23.67 -23.24
N ALA A 50 25.79 -23.52 -21.92
CA ALA A 50 24.82 -24.29 -21.15
C ALA A 50 23.80 -23.40 -20.43
N GLU A 51 22.72 -24.03 -20.00
CA GLU A 51 21.70 -23.44 -19.12
C GLU A 51 21.41 -24.40 -17.95
N PHE A 52 21.08 -23.87 -16.78
CA PHE A 52 20.98 -24.63 -15.54
C PHE A 52 19.59 -24.51 -14.93
N ASP A 53 19.02 -25.63 -14.51
CA ASP A 53 17.87 -25.62 -13.61
C ASP A 53 18.37 -25.75 -12.18
N ILE A 54 17.93 -24.84 -11.32
CA ILE A 54 18.36 -24.76 -9.92
C ILE A 54 17.12 -24.78 -9.03
N VAL A 55 17.16 -25.62 -8.00
CA VAL A 55 16.14 -25.66 -6.95
C VAL A 55 16.74 -25.15 -5.65
N PHE A 56 16.07 -24.20 -5.00
CA PHE A 56 16.53 -23.55 -3.78
C PHE A 56 15.96 -24.22 -2.54
N PHE A 57 16.70 -24.17 -1.43
CA PHE A 57 16.26 -24.75 -0.16
C PHE A 57 15.02 -24.05 0.42
N ASN A 58 14.77 -22.80 0.01
CA ASN A 58 13.56 -22.04 0.36
C ASN A 58 12.32 -22.45 -0.47
N GLY A 59 12.45 -23.36 -1.44
CA GLY A 59 11.37 -23.82 -2.31
C GLY A 59 11.27 -23.05 -3.64
N GLY A 60 12.05 -21.99 -3.83
CA GLY A 60 12.19 -21.32 -5.12
C GLY A 60 12.86 -22.18 -6.17
N LYS A 61 12.67 -21.84 -7.45
CA LYS A 61 13.37 -22.47 -8.57
C LYS A 61 13.73 -21.45 -9.65
N THR A 62 14.82 -21.72 -10.35
CA THR A 62 15.17 -21.05 -11.60
C THR A 62 15.28 -22.11 -12.68
N GLN A 63 14.68 -21.84 -13.84
CA GLN A 63 14.78 -22.70 -15.00
C GLN A 63 15.63 -22.03 -16.07
N ARG A 64 16.45 -22.82 -16.76
CA ARG A 64 17.26 -22.37 -17.90
C ARG A 64 18.13 -21.15 -17.58
N LEU A 65 18.72 -21.08 -16.38
CA LEU A 65 19.66 -20.02 -16.01
C LEU A 65 20.90 -20.10 -16.91
N PRO A 66 21.25 -19.05 -17.67
CA PRO A 66 22.44 -19.07 -18.52
C PRO A 66 23.73 -19.29 -17.72
N GLU A 67 24.65 -20.07 -18.29
CA GLU A 67 25.97 -20.37 -17.70
C GLU A 67 26.75 -19.10 -17.33
N SER A 68 26.73 -18.08 -18.20
CA SER A 68 27.36 -16.78 -17.92
C SER A 68 26.83 -16.10 -16.66
N ILE A 69 25.54 -16.23 -16.35
CA ILE A 69 24.94 -15.64 -15.15
C ILE A 69 25.35 -16.44 -13.91
N LEU A 70 25.33 -17.77 -13.98
CA LEU A 70 25.69 -18.64 -12.86
C LEU A 70 27.15 -18.48 -12.42
N HIS A 71 28.05 -18.16 -13.35
CA HIS A 71 29.45 -17.80 -13.06
C HIS A 71 29.66 -16.30 -12.81
N GLY A 72 28.59 -15.52 -12.76
CA GLY A 72 28.61 -14.07 -12.52
C GLY A 72 28.82 -13.71 -11.05
N ILE A 73 29.13 -12.43 -10.80
CA ILE A 73 29.51 -11.90 -9.47
C ILE A 73 28.43 -12.06 -8.38
N GLN A 74 27.17 -12.25 -8.76
CA GLN A 74 26.03 -12.39 -7.85
C GLN A 74 25.80 -13.83 -7.39
N TRP A 75 26.61 -14.78 -7.88
CA TRP A 75 26.51 -16.20 -7.58
C TRP A 75 27.80 -16.70 -6.96
N GLN A 76 27.64 -17.70 -6.10
CA GLN A 76 28.74 -18.43 -5.49
C GLN A 76 28.53 -19.90 -5.76
N ILE A 77 29.54 -20.54 -6.35
CA ILE A 77 29.58 -21.99 -6.51
C ILE A 77 30.27 -22.55 -5.27
N GLU A 78 29.55 -23.35 -4.51
CA GLU A 78 30.07 -23.99 -3.30
C GLU A 78 30.76 -25.30 -3.67
N ASN A 79 31.71 -25.77 -2.85
CA ASN A 79 32.33 -27.08 -3.07
C ASN A 79 31.41 -28.24 -2.70
N ASP A 80 30.40 -27.97 -1.87
CA ASP A 80 29.46 -28.96 -1.37
C ASP A 80 28.61 -29.55 -2.49
N ARG A 81 28.28 -30.83 -2.32
CA ARG A 81 27.39 -31.57 -3.21
C ARG A 81 26.36 -32.33 -2.40
N VAL A 82 25.17 -32.45 -2.98
CA VAL A 82 24.09 -33.26 -2.42
C VAL A 82 23.87 -34.52 -3.25
N ASP A 83 23.34 -35.55 -2.59
CA ASP A 83 23.01 -36.82 -3.24
C ASP A 83 21.69 -36.74 -4.03
N LYS A 84 21.42 -37.81 -4.77
CA LYS A 84 20.24 -37.91 -5.63
C LYS A 84 18.94 -37.85 -4.82
N GLU A 85 18.93 -38.47 -3.64
CA GLU A 85 17.75 -38.50 -2.75
C GLU A 85 17.39 -37.10 -2.27
N THR A 86 18.39 -36.31 -1.89
CA THR A 86 18.23 -34.90 -1.50
C THR A 86 17.76 -34.04 -2.67
N ILE A 87 18.28 -34.26 -3.88
CA ILE A 87 17.83 -33.56 -5.09
C ILE A 87 16.34 -33.85 -5.36
N GLU A 88 15.95 -35.12 -5.32
CA GLU A 88 14.54 -35.52 -5.52
C GLU A 88 13.63 -34.91 -4.45
N ALA A 89 14.05 -34.89 -3.18
CA ALA A 89 13.31 -34.25 -2.10
C ALA A 89 13.17 -32.72 -2.29
N LEU A 90 14.22 -32.04 -2.74
CA LEU A 90 14.19 -30.60 -3.02
C LEU A 90 13.25 -30.27 -4.18
N ILE A 91 13.27 -31.05 -5.27
CA ILE A 91 12.34 -30.88 -6.39
C ILE A 91 10.89 -31.04 -5.92
N GLN A 92 10.60 -32.09 -5.15
CA GLN A 92 9.25 -32.32 -4.60
C GLN A 92 8.79 -31.14 -3.73
N LYS A 93 9.68 -30.61 -2.88
CA LYS A 93 9.39 -29.44 -2.05
C LYS A 93 9.09 -28.20 -2.89
N ALA A 94 9.86 -27.95 -3.94
CA ALA A 94 9.66 -26.80 -4.82
C ALA A 94 8.34 -26.91 -5.61
N ASP A 95 8.01 -28.09 -6.12
CA ASP A 95 6.74 -28.34 -6.81
C ASP A 95 5.54 -28.17 -5.87
N ALA A 96 5.66 -28.65 -4.61
CA ALA A 96 4.63 -28.45 -3.60
C ALA A 96 4.45 -26.96 -3.24
N PHE A 97 5.54 -26.22 -3.14
CA PHE A 97 5.51 -24.78 -2.88
C PHE A 97 4.86 -23.99 -4.02
N GLU A 98 5.20 -24.30 -5.27
CA GLU A 98 4.56 -23.68 -6.45
C GLU A 98 3.07 -24.02 -6.53
N LYS A 99 2.69 -25.29 -6.33
CA LYS A 99 1.27 -25.70 -6.27
C LYS A 99 0.50 -24.96 -5.19
N THR A 100 1.12 -24.77 -4.01
CA THR A 100 0.51 -24.03 -2.91
C THR A 100 0.29 -22.58 -3.29
N LYS A 101 1.29 -21.91 -3.89
CA LYS A 101 1.15 -20.54 -4.39
C LYS A 101 0.04 -20.39 -5.43
N ILE A 102 0.00 -21.29 -6.42
CA ILE A 102 -1.05 -21.28 -7.45
C ILE A 102 -2.42 -21.47 -6.80
N ALA A 103 -2.56 -22.44 -5.88
CA ALA A 103 -3.83 -22.68 -5.19
C ALA A 103 -4.26 -21.47 -4.33
N GLU A 104 -3.32 -20.79 -3.66
CA GLU A 104 -3.59 -19.57 -2.90
C GLU A 104 -4.02 -18.41 -3.82
N GLU A 105 -3.38 -18.25 -4.98
CA GLU A 105 -3.74 -17.24 -5.98
C GLU A 105 -5.12 -17.52 -6.59
N GLU A 106 -5.39 -18.77 -6.96
CA GLU A 106 -6.70 -19.23 -7.45
C GLU A 106 -7.80 -19.01 -6.41
N GLN A 107 -7.52 -19.33 -5.14
CA GLN A 107 -8.45 -19.11 -4.04
C GLN A 107 -8.73 -17.62 -3.83
N LYS A 108 -7.69 -16.77 -3.81
CA LYS A 108 -7.85 -15.30 -3.74
C LYS A 108 -8.67 -14.76 -4.91
N GLN A 109 -8.41 -15.24 -6.12
CA GLN A 109 -9.16 -14.83 -7.31
C GLN A 109 -10.62 -15.27 -7.24
N LEU A 110 -10.88 -16.48 -6.73
CA LEU A 110 -12.23 -16.99 -6.52
C LEU A 110 -12.98 -16.16 -5.48
N GLU A 111 -12.38 -15.88 -4.33
CA GLU A 111 -12.95 -15.03 -3.27
C GLU A 111 -13.23 -13.62 -3.79
N PHE A 112 -12.30 -13.05 -4.56
CA PHE A 112 -12.48 -11.77 -5.20
C PHE A 112 -13.69 -11.75 -6.13
N ASN A 113 -13.80 -12.75 -7.02
CA ASN A 113 -14.90 -12.87 -7.97
C ASN A 113 -16.25 -13.06 -7.24
N GLN A 114 -16.29 -13.87 -6.19
CA GLN A 114 -17.47 -14.03 -5.35
C GLN A 114 -17.85 -12.71 -4.68
N GLY A 115 -16.87 -11.97 -4.17
CA GLY A 115 -17.06 -10.64 -3.61
C GLY A 115 -17.69 -9.67 -4.62
N VAL A 116 -17.27 -9.72 -5.89
CA VAL A 116 -17.79 -8.84 -6.94
C VAL A 116 -19.27 -9.12 -7.20
N GLU A 117 -19.64 -10.40 -7.29
CA GLU A 117 -21.03 -10.81 -7.47
C GLU A 117 -21.90 -10.46 -6.26
N LEU A 118 -21.37 -10.59 -5.03
CA LEU A 118 -22.06 -10.13 -3.83
C LEU A 118 -22.31 -8.62 -3.87
N GLN A 119 -21.35 -7.82 -4.34
CA GLN A 119 -21.54 -6.37 -4.48
C GLN A 119 -22.59 -6.02 -5.53
N ARG A 120 -22.64 -6.76 -6.65
CA ARG A 120 -23.63 -6.56 -7.72
C ARG A 120 -25.08 -6.65 -7.20
N HIS A 121 -25.33 -7.50 -6.21
CA HIS A 121 -26.64 -7.69 -5.60
C HIS A 121 -26.80 -7.04 -4.21
N ASN A 122 -25.88 -6.15 -3.81
CA ASN A 122 -25.85 -5.60 -2.47
C ASN A 122 -26.92 -4.52 -2.24
N LYS A 123 -27.94 -4.87 -1.45
CA LYS A 123 -29.05 -3.97 -1.09
C LYS A 123 -28.61 -2.75 -0.26
N LYS A 124 -27.44 -2.77 0.38
CA LYS A 124 -26.92 -1.61 1.15
C LYS A 124 -26.62 -0.42 0.25
N TYR A 125 -26.23 -0.69 -1.00
CA TYR A 125 -25.70 0.29 -1.95
C TYR A 125 -26.65 0.55 -3.12
N THR A 126 -27.96 0.35 -2.93
CA THR A 126 -28.98 0.63 -3.96
C THR A 126 -29.06 2.10 -4.38
N HIS A 127 -28.58 3.02 -3.56
CA HIS A 127 -28.49 4.45 -3.87
C HIS A 127 -27.23 4.81 -4.69
N LEU A 128 -26.31 3.87 -4.89
CA LEU A 128 -25.11 4.03 -5.72
C LEU A 128 -25.38 3.55 -7.14
N THR A 129 -24.70 4.17 -8.10
CA THR A 129 -24.71 3.75 -9.50
C THR A 129 -23.63 2.69 -9.71
N GLN A 130 -24.02 1.56 -10.30
CA GLN A 130 -23.08 0.51 -10.69
C GLN A 130 -22.45 0.86 -12.04
N ARG A 131 -21.23 0.37 -12.28
CA ARG A 131 -20.54 0.47 -13.57
C ARG A 131 -21.20 -0.48 -14.58
N GLU A 132 -21.68 0.07 -15.69
CA GLU A 132 -22.31 -0.70 -16.76
C GLU A 132 -21.27 -1.21 -17.77
N SER A 133 -20.25 -0.41 -18.09
CA SER A 133 -19.19 -0.76 -19.04
C SER A 133 -17.78 -0.35 -18.59
N LYS A 134 -16.76 -1.01 -19.13
CA LYS A 134 -15.35 -0.60 -18.92
C LYS A 134 -15.01 0.75 -19.58
N SER A 135 -15.76 1.16 -20.61
CA SER A 135 -15.57 2.44 -21.32
C SER A 135 -16.08 3.67 -20.58
N ASP A 136 -16.89 3.49 -19.52
CA ASP A 136 -17.38 4.61 -18.73
C ASP A 136 -16.22 5.30 -18.00
N SER A 137 -16.29 6.63 -17.91
CA SER A 137 -15.34 7.42 -17.14
C SER A 137 -15.50 7.13 -15.66
N GLU A 138 -14.76 6.13 -15.18
CA GLU A 138 -14.79 5.63 -13.81
C GLU A 138 -14.68 6.75 -12.77
N ILE A 139 -13.79 7.72 -13.01
CA ILE A 139 -13.62 8.86 -12.12
C ILE A 139 -14.91 9.69 -11.95
N LYS A 140 -15.74 9.82 -13.00
CA LYS A 140 -17.03 10.52 -12.92
C LYS A 140 -18.07 9.70 -12.15
N LEU A 141 -18.05 8.38 -12.32
CA LEU A 141 -18.90 7.45 -11.57
C LEU A 141 -18.59 7.53 -10.07
N VAL A 142 -17.31 7.47 -9.70
CA VAL A 142 -16.85 7.60 -8.31
C VAL A 142 -17.33 8.91 -7.70
N GLY A 143 -17.14 10.04 -8.38
CA GLY A 143 -17.63 11.33 -7.89
C GLY A 143 -19.14 11.38 -7.68
N LYS A 144 -19.93 10.73 -8.56
CA LYS A 144 -21.39 10.59 -8.41
C LYS A 144 -21.74 9.77 -7.18
N ASN A 145 -21.07 8.64 -6.99
CA ASN A 145 -21.29 7.72 -5.88
C ASN A 145 -20.89 8.32 -4.53
N ILE A 146 -19.74 9.01 -4.45
CA ILE A 146 -19.32 9.77 -3.27
C ILE A 146 -20.40 10.77 -2.85
N ARG A 147 -20.93 11.57 -3.80
CA ARG A 147 -22.01 12.54 -3.50
C ARG A 147 -23.28 11.85 -2.99
N ALA A 148 -23.66 10.72 -3.59
CA ALA A 148 -24.84 9.96 -3.17
C ALA A 148 -24.69 9.39 -1.75
N ASP A 149 -23.51 8.83 -1.44
CA ASP A 149 -23.20 8.30 -0.11
C ASP A 149 -23.20 9.38 0.97
N LEU A 150 -22.53 10.51 0.71
CA LEU A 150 -22.48 11.63 1.66
C LEU A 150 -23.89 12.19 1.91
N LYS A 151 -24.71 12.34 0.86
CA LYS A 151 -26.09 12.83 1.00
C LYS A 151 -26.97 11.87 1.80
N LYS A 152 -26.78 10.55 1.66
CA LYS A 152 -27.52 9.54 2.41
C LYS A 152 -27.21 9.57 3.90
N HIS A 153 -25.93 9.67 4.27
CA HIS A 153 -25.50 9.60 5.66
C HIS A 153 -25.56 10.96 6.38
N PHE A 154 -25.35 12.06 5.66
CA PHE A 154 -25.28 13.40 6.20
C PHE A 154 -26.18 14.37 5.41
N PRO A 155 -27.51 14.17 5.41
CA PRO A 155 -28.43 14.92 4.55
C PRO A 155 -28.48 16.42 4.85
N LYS A 156 -28.06 16.84 6.06
CA LYS A 156 -28.05 18.24 6.50
C LYS A 156 -26.73 18.97 6.20
N THR A 157 -25.68 18.25 5.81
CA THR A 157 -24.36 18.83 5.57
C THR A 157 -24.12 19.05 4.09
N LYS A 158 -23.65 20.25 3.73
CA LYS A 158 -23.31 20.58 2.35
C LYS A 158 -21.85 20.23 2.07
N PHE A 159 -21.64 19.24 1.23
CA PHE A 159 -20.29 18.85 0.78
C PHE A 159 -19.93 19.45 -0.58
N SER A 160 -18.69 19.88 -0.71
CA SER A 160 -18.01 20.17 -1.97
C SER A 160 -17.16 18.97 -2.36
N VAL A 161 -17.55 18.27 -3.43
CA VAL A 161 -16.81 17.11 -3.96
C VAL A 161 -16.14 17.51 -5.27
N ARG A 162 -14.83 17.77 -5.23
CA ARG A 162 -14.07 18.28 -6.36
C ARG A 162 -13.00 17.29 -6.80
N MET A 163 -12.99 16.99 -8.09
CA MET A 163 -11.88 16.28 -8.74
C MET A 163 -10.71 17.27 -8.89
N ARG A 164 -9.54 16.98 -8.33
CA ARG A 164 -8.34 17.82 -8.48
C ARG A 164 -7.50 17.34 -9.65
N HIS A 165 -7.29 16.03 -9.74
CA HIS A 165 -6.60 15.35 -10.85
C HIS A 165 -7.40 14.11 -11.27
N TYR A 166 -7.00 13.48 -12.37
CA TYR A 166 -7.67 12.28 -12.90
C TYR A 166 -7.72 11.09 -11.92
N THR A 167 -6.95 11.15 -10.83
CA THR A 167 -6.81 10.10 -9.81
C THR A 167 -7.12 10.59 -8.39
N SER A 168 -7.77 11.76 -8.22
CA SER A 168 -8.02 12.27 -6.87
C SER A 168 -9.29 13.12 -6.71
N TYR A 169 -9.94 12.92 -5.56
CA TYR A 169 -11.04 13.74 -5.07
C TYR A 169 -10.70 14.43 -3.75
N THR A 170 -11.07 15.70 -3.66
CA THR A 170 -11.09 16.47 -2.40
C THR A 170 -12.55 16.70 -2.00
N ILE A 171 -12.91 16.26 -0.81
CA ILE A 171 -14.22 16.43 -0.20
C ILE A 171 -14.05 17.45 0.92
N SER A 172 -14.66 18.61 0.77
CA SER A 172 -14.65 19.64 1.80
C SER A 172 -16.06 20.01 2.26
N TRP A 173 -16.17 20.36 3.54
CA TRP A 173 -17.42 20.84 4.16
C TRP A 173 -17.11 21.77 5.33
N SER A 174 -18.14 22.44 5.81
CA SER A 174 -18.08 23.28 7.01
C SER A 174 -18.89 22.63 8.12
N ASP A 175 -18.35 22.64 9.34
CA ASP A 175 -18.96 22.09 10.56
C ASP A 175 -19.40 20.62 10.39
N GLY A 176 -20.56 20.21 10.93
CA GLY A 176 -21.17 18.93 10.60
C GLY A 176 -20.47 17.69 11.19
N PRO A 177 -20.40 16.56 10.47
CA PRO A 177 -19.75 15.33 10.93
C PRO A 177 -18.23 15.49 11.05
N THR A 178 -17.61 14.68 11.91
CA THR A 178 -16.15 14.65 12.02
C THR A 178 -15.49 14.09 10.76
N VAL A 179 -14.20 14.39 10.60
CA VAL A 179 -13.39 13.84 9.51
C VAL A 179 -13.42 12.31 9.55
N ASP A 180 -13.36 11.69 10.73
CA ASP A 180 -13.42 10.24 10.88
C ASP A 180 -14.77 9.65 10.45
N ASN A 181 -15.88 10.32 10.78
CA ASN A 181 -17.20 9.90 10.32
C ASN A 181 -17.28 9.91 8.79
N VAL A 182 -16.74 10.96 8.15
CA VAL A 182 -16.72 11.06 6.69
C VAL A 182 -15.77 10.03 6.07
N ASN A 183 -14.55 9.88 6.60
CA ASN A 183 -13.55 8.92 6.12
C ASN A 183 -14.07 7.48 6.21
N SER A 184 -14.81 7.12 7.28
CA SER A 184 -15.40 5.77 7.42
C SER A 184 -16.32 5.39 6.25
N ILE A 185 -16.92 6.38 5.58
CA ILE A 185 -17.75 6.18 4.40
C ILE A 185 -16.90 6.20 3.14
N LEU A 186 -15.89 7.06 3.07
CA LEU A 186 -15.14 7.32 1.83
C LEU A 186 -13.99 6.35 1.56
N LEU A 187 -13.41 5.73 2.60
CA LEU A 187 -12.22 4.88 2.47
C LEU A 187 -12.43 3.72 1.49
N LYS A 188 -13.65 3.20 1.35
CA LYS A 188 -13.97 2.13 0.38
C LYS A 188 -13.79 2.52 -1.09
N TYR A 189 -13.70 3.81 -1.41
CA TYR A 189 -13.42 4.30 -2.77
C TYR A 189 -11.93 4.42 -3.07
N LYS A 190 -11.05 4.33 -2.05
CA LYS A 190 -9.61 4.52 -2.21
C LYS A 190 -8.97 3.22 -2.72
N THR A 191 -8.17 3.32 -3.78
CA THR A 191 -7.44 2.18 -4.40
C THR A 191 -5.92 2.34 -4.36
N GLY A 192 -5.40 3.55 -4.10
CA GLY A 192 -3.98 3.86 -4.17
C GLY A 192 -3.26 3.61 -2.86
N HIS A 193 -2.12 2.92 -2.93
CA HIS A 193 -1.28 2.54 -1.79
C HIS A 193 0.18 2.90 -2.07
N PHE A 194 0.91 3.22 -1.01
CA PHE A 194 2.34 3.52 -1.08
C PHE A 194 3.09 2.63 -0.10
N ASN A 195 4.01 1.80 -0.61
CA ASN A 195 4.92 1.03 0.21
C ASN A 195 6.17 1.87 0.47
N ALA A 196 6.28 2.43 1.68
CA ALA A 196 7.43 3.25 2.06
C ALA A 196 8.74 2.47 2.19
N TYR A 197 8.68 1.15 2.41
CA TYR A 197 9.88 0.30 2.50
C TYR A 197 10.49 0.04 1.12
N GLU A 198 9.64 -0.13 0.11
CA GLU A 198 10.06 -0.40 -1.28
C GLU A 198 10.04 0.85 -2.17
N ASP A 199 9.65 2.00 -1.62
CA ASP A 199 9.50 3.29 -2.32
C ASP A 199 8.68 3.17 -3.62
N TYR A 200 7.54 2.48 -3.55
CA TYR A 200 6.70 2.20 -4.71
C TYR A 200 5.22 2.42 -4.46
N HIS A 201 4.54 3.03 -5.43
CA HIS A 201 3.10 3.22 -5.44
C HIS A 201 2.42 2.13 -6.26
N TYR A 202 1.38 1.52 -5.69
CA TYR A 202 0.59 0.49 -6.35
C TYR A 202 -0.90 0.71 -6.11
N ASN A 203 -1.72 0.14 -7.00
CA ASN A 203 -3.16 0.19 -6.90
C ASN A 203 -3.71 -1.20 -6.60
N GLU A 204 -4.68 -1.28 -5.70
CA GLU A 204 -5.38 -2.50 -5.36
C GLU A 204 -6.89 -2.23 -5.41
N ASP A 205 -7.58 -2.89 -6.33
CA ASP A 205 -9.03 -2.82 -6.41
C ASP A 205 -9.65 -3.78 -5.39
N THR A 206 -10.74 -3.35 -4.75
CA THR A 206 -11.61 -4.24 -4.01
C THR A 206 -12.81 -4.66 -4.87
N PRO A 207 -13.55 -5.72 -4.49
CA PRO A 207 -14.80 -6.05 -5.15
C PRO A 207 -15.81 -4.90 -5.22
N PHE A 208 -15.78 -3.98 -4.24
CA PHE A 208 -16.61 -2.78 -4.28
C PHE A 208 -16.18 -1.82 -5.39
N ASN A 209 -14.87 -1.62 -5.59
CA ASN A 209 -14.34 -0.70 -6.61
C ASN A 209 -14.65 -1.18 -8.03
N VAL A 210 -14.59 -2.50 -8.25
CA VAL A 210 -14.98 -3.08 -9.55
C VAL A 210 -16.41 -2.71 -9.95
N ILE A 211 -17.34 -2.67 -8.98
CA ILE A 211 -18.76 -2.39 -9.23
C ILE A 211 -19.08 -0.89 -9.18
N TYR A 212 -18.52 -0.13 -8.24
CA TYR A 212 -18.92 1.26 -7.96
C TYR A 212 -17.85 2.30 -8.30
N GLY A 213 -16.68 1.86 -8.77
CA GLY A 213 -15.50 2.65 -9.10
C GLY A 213 -14.53 2.87 -7.94
N GLY A 214 -13.26 3.08 -8.28
CA GLY A 214 -12.19 3.45 -7.37
C GLY A 214 -11.42 4.71 -7.79
N VAL A 215 -10.67 5.29 -6.86
CA VAL A 215 -9.77 6.42 -7.09
C VAL A 215 -8.55 6.32 -6.18
N ASP A 216 -7.36 6.64 -6.68
CA ASP A 216 -6.13 6.47 -5.92
C ASP A 216 -6.12 7.28 -4.60
N TYR A 217 -6.65 8.51 -4.66
CA TYR A 217 -6.62 9.43 -3.53
C TYR A 217 -7.99 10.03 -3.22
N VAL A 218 -8.35 9.97 -1.93
CA VAL A 218 -9.49 10.67 -1.36
C VAL A 218 -9.00 11.54 -0.21
N PHE A 219 -9.17 12.85 -0.34
CA PHE A 219 -8.81 13.83 0.68
C PHE A 219 -10.06 14.43 1.30
N THR A 220 -10.03 14.63 2.61
CA THR A 220 -11.09 15.29 3.36
C THR A 220 -10.58 16.56 4.02
N ASP A 221 -11.40 17.61 3.98
CA ASP A 221 -11.06 18.92 4.54
C ASP A 221 -12.30 19.52 5.24
N ARG A 222 -12.23 19.60 6.57
CA ARG A 222 -13.32 20.14 7.39
C ARG A 222 -12.95 21.52 7.89
N ASN A 223 -13.75 22.50 7.51
CA ASN A 223 -13.63 23.88 7.97
C ASN A 223 -14.58 24.13 9.14
N TYR A 224 -14.25 25.05 10.04
CA TYR A 224 -15.07 25.37 11.21
C TYR A 224 -15.57 26.81 11.13
N SER A 225 -16.85 27.02 11.43
CA SER A 225 -17.38 28.37 11.58
C SER A 225 -16.92 29.03 12.88
N ASP A 226 -16.89 30.36 12.88
CA ASP A 226 -16.53 31.16 14.06
C ASP A 226 -17.36 30.80 15.29
N GLU A 227 -18.65 30.48 15.10
CA GLU A 227 -19.53 30.01 16.17
C GLU A 227 -19.00 28.74 16.83
N LYS A 228 -18.53 27.76 16.04
CA LYS A 228 -18.02 26.49 16.59
C LYS A 228 -16.64 26.64 17.20
N ILE A 229 -15.80 27.51 16.65
CA ILE A 229 -14.51 27.88 17.25
C ILE A 229 -14.74 28.52 18.61
N GLU A 230 -15.67 29.48 18.71
CA GLU A 230 -16.04 30.13 19.97
C GLU A 230 -16.59 29.11 20.98
N MET A 231 -17.49 28.21 20.56
CA MET A 231 -17.97 27.13 21.43
C MET A 231 -16.84 26.25 21.98
N ALA A 232 -15.84 25.91 21.15
CA ALA A 232 -14.70 25.10 21.57
C ALA A 232 -13.80 25.86 22.56
N ILE A 233 -13.57 27.16 22.32
CA ILE A 233 -12.86 28.05 23.24
C ILE A 233 -13.58 28.09 24.59
N GLN A 234 -14.87 28.38 24.60
CA GLN A 234 -15.67 28.47 25.82
C GLN A 234 -15.70 27.14 26.58
N PHE A 235 -15.78 26.02 25.87
CA PHE A 235 -15.67 24.70 26.48
C PHE A 235 -14.34 24.51 27.23
N LEU A 236 -13.22 24.89 26.62
CA LEU A 236 -11.89 24.78 27.25
C LEU A 236 -11.74 25.73 28.44
N ILE A 237 -12.21 26.97 28.32
CA ILE A 237 -12.19 27.95 29.42
C ILE A 237 -13.05 27.44 30.59
N ASN A 238 -14.26 26.97 30.34
CA ASN A 238 -15.14 26.46 31.40
C ASN A 238 -14.59 25.21 32.08
N LYS A 239 -13.88 24.36 31.34
CA LYS A 239 -13.36 23.09 31.86
C LYS A 239 -12.03 23.24 32.61
N HIS A 240 -11.17 24.17 32.18
CA HIS A 240 -9.78 24.24 32.60
C HIS A 240 -9.28 25.66 32.92
N GLY A 241 -10.11 26.69 32.77
CA GLY A 241 -9.73 28.10 32.85
C GLY A 241 -9.03 28.50 34.14
N GLU A 242 -9.48 27.98 35.29
CA GLU A 242 -8.88 28.25 36.60
C GLU A 242 -7.46 27.70 36.74
N PHE A 243 -7.07 26.74 35.91
CA PHE A 243 -5.75 26.12 35.91
C PHE A 243 -4.80 26.73 34.88
N TYR A 244 -5.28 27.61 34.00
CA TYR A 244 -4.43 28.28 33.02
C TYR A 244 -3.60 29.37 33.70
N HIS A 245 -2.29 29.34 33.45
CA HIS A 245 -1.31 30.31 33.96
C HIS A 245 -1.02 31.43 32.95
N PHE A 246 -1.76 31.47 31.84
CA PHE A 246 -1.70 32.52 30.83
C PHE A 246 -2.99 33.35 30.83
N ASP A 247 -2.96 34.50 30.15
CA ASP A 247 -4.12 35.36 30.00
C ASP A 247 -5.19 34.72 29.09
N ILE A 248 -6.27 34.23 29.68
CA ILE A 248 -7.38 33.58 28.96
C ILE A 248 -8.08 34.51 27.98
N SER A 249 -7.97 35.84 28.14
CA SER A 249 -8.55 36.81 27.20
C SER A 249 -7.89 36.76 25.82
N LEU A 250 -6.71 36.13 25.73
CA LEU A 250 -6.06 35.85 24.45
C LEU A 250 -6.82 34.81 23.62
N MET A 251 -7.58 33.91 24.24
CA MET A 251 -8.34 32.86 23.55
C MET A 251 -9.58 33.43 22.84
N THR A 252 -9.37 34.08 21.70
CA THR A 252 -10.43 34.61 20.84
C THR A 252 -10.43 33.93 19.48
N VAL A 253 -11.58 33.95 18.79
CA VAL A 253 -11.70 33.46 17.40
C VAL A 253 -10.72 34.19 16.47
N GLU A 254 -10.52 35.50 16.65
CA GLU A 254 -9.56 36.27 15.86
C GLU A 254 -8.13 35.78 16.06
N ASN A 255 -7.70 35.58 17.31
CA ASN A 255 -6.35 35.11 17.60
C ASN A 255 -6.13 33.67 17.12
N PHE A 256 -7.18 32.84 17.14
CA PHE A 256 -7.16 31.50 16.57
C PHE A 256 -6.92 31.52 15.05
N HIS A 257 -7.68 32.34 14.29
CA HIS A 257 -7.50 32.44 12.83
C HIS A 257 -6.12 32.95 12.43
N HIS A 258 -5.53 33.85 13.23
CA HIS A 258 -4.18 34.36 13.01
C HIS A 258 -3.07 33.43 13.54
N GLY A 259 -3.41 32.27 14.12
CA GLY A 259 -2.44 31.34 14.68
C GLY A 259 -1.68 31.86 15.91
N LYS A 260 -2.15 32.95 16.53
CA LYS A 260 -1.49 33.59 17.68
C LYS A 260 -1.53 32.71 18.93
N LEU A 261 -2.43 31.71 18.97
CA LEU A 261 -2.56 30.78 20.09
C LEU A 261 -1.57 29.61 20.06
N TRP A 262 -0.72 29.51 19.03
CA TRP A 262 0.23 28.41 18.89
C TRP A 262 1.24 28.35 20.04
N ASN A 263 1.69 29.51 20.51
CA ASN A 263 2.68 29.64 21.59
C ASN A 263 2.03 29.98 22.95
N VAL A 264 0.70 29.94 23.05
CA VAL A 264 -0.02 30.25 24.29
C VAL A 264 -0.26 28.94 25.05
N GLY A 265 0.14 28.89 26.33
CA GLY A 265 -0.11 27.74 27.22
C GLY A 265 0.53 26.44 26.75
N VAL A 266 1.70 26.49 26.10
CA VAL A 266 2.37 25.31 25.51
C VAL A 266 2.69 24.25 26.57
N ASP A 267 3.11 24.68 27.76
CA ASP A 267 3.36 23.83 28.93
C ASP A 267 2.08 23.22 29.52
N GLN A 268 0.91 23.75 29.13
CA GLN A 268 -0.40 23.34 29.62
C GLN A 268 -1.25 22.60 28.56
N ALA A 269 -0.78 22.56 27.31
CA ALA A 269 -1.38 21.81 26.22
C ALA A 269 -0.85 20.37 26.16
N ARG A 270 -1.63 19.44 25.58
CA ARG A 270 -1.19 18.04 25.43
C ARG A 270 -0.06 17.84 24.42
N GLY A 271 0.30 18.86 23.66
CA GLY A 271 1.36 18.81 22.66
C GLY A 271 1.94 20.18 22.38
N ASN A 272 2.90 20.26 21.46
CA ASN A 272 3.71 21.45 21.23
C ASN A 272 3.03 22.56 20.41
N ASN A 273 1.70 22.54 20.30
CA ASN A 273 0.92 23.45 19.47
C ASN A 273 0.08 24.44 20.30
N GLY A 274 0.33 24.50 21.62
CA GLY A 274 -0.36 25.40 22.55
C GLY A 274 -1.89 25.27 22.50
N MET A 275 -2.58 26.36 22.85
CA MET A 275 -4.04 26.42 22.82
C MET A 275 -4.62 26.31 21.41
N GLN A 276 -3.85 26.64 20.36
CA GLN A 276 -4.26 26.40 18.97
C GLN A 276 -4.59 24.92 18.73
N GLY A 277 -3.70 24.02 19.19
CA GLY A 277 -3.85 22.57 19.07
C GLY A 277 -4.98 22.01 19.93
N GLU A 278 -5.15 22.53 21.15
CA GLU A 278 -6.23 22.12 22.05
C GLU A 278 -7.61 22.45 21.46
N ILE A 279 -7.77 23.66 20.89
CA ILE A 279 -9.01 24.06 20.21
C ILE A 279 -9.24 23.17 18.99
N HIS A 280 -8.22 22.93 18.16
CA HIS A 280 -8.32 22.02 17.01
C HIS A 280 -8.77 20.61 17.42
N ARG A 281 -8.25 20.08 18.53
CA ARG A 281 -8.64 18.76 19.03
C ARG A 281 -10.11 18.71 19.39
N VAL A 282 -10.60 19.68 20.18
CA VAL A 282 -12.02 19.77 20.55
C VAL A 282 -12.90 19.85 19.31
N LEU A 283 -12.53 20.69 18.35
CA LEU A 283 -13.24 20.83 17.07
C LEU A 283 -13.26 19.52 16.26
N SER A 284 -12.13 18.78 16.23
CA SER A 284 -12.00 17.54 15.46
C SER A 284 -12.84 16.39 16.01
N GLU A 285 -13.01 16.35 17.33
CA GLU A 285 -13.73 15.29 18.05
C GLU A 285 -15.24 15.56 18.12
N THR A 286 -15.66 16.81 17.90
CA THR A 286 -17.05 17.23 18.07
C THR A 286 -17.81 17.25 16.74
N THR A 287 -18.99 16.65 16.74
CA THR A 287 -20.00 16.76 15.66
C THR A 287 -20.95 17.92 15.92
N TYR A 288 -21.33 18.65 14.87
CA TYR A 288 -22.21 19.81 14.94
C TYR A 288 -23.44 19.68 14.04
#